data_AF-A0A1G6EPM5-F1
#
_entry.id   AF-A0A1G6EPM5-F1
#
_cell.length_a   1.000
_cell.length_b   1.000
_cell.length_c   1.000
_cell.angle_alpha   90.00
_cell.angle_beta   90.00
_cell.angle_gamma   90.00
#
_symmetry.space_group_name_H-M   'P 1'
#
loop_
_entity.id
_entity.type
_entity.pdbx_description
1 polymer ?
#
loop_
_entity_poly.entity_id
_entity_poly.type
_entity_poly.pdbx_seq_one_letter_code
_entity_poly.pdbx_strand_id
1 'polypeptide(L)' 'MPRQKKDGVNINYFIRRDVKEKLDKYCDDVGQTATMAIERILNEYLTKYFEDKQKQNKSKP' A
#
# COMPACT_ATOMS: atom_id res chain seq x y z
N MET A 1 13.34 -12.57 26.17
CA MET A 1 13.70 -12.56 24.73
C MET A 1 13.70 -11.11 24.26
N PRO A 2 14.71 -10.64 23.50
CA PRO A 2 14.68 -9.31 22.91
C PRO A 2 13.43 -9.17 22.06
N ARG A 3 12.58 -8.17 22.32
CA ARG A 3 11.43 -7.88 21.45
C ARG A 3 11.98 -7.58 20.06
N GLN A 4 11.64 -8.41 19.08
CA GLN A 4 11.90 -8.16 17.68
C GLN A 4 11.30 -6.79 17.35
N LYS A 5 12.13 -5.83 16.95
CA LYS A 5 11.65 -4.50 16.58
C LYS A 5 10.67 -4.69 15.42
N LYS A 6 9.47 -4.12 15.53
CA LYS A 6 8.54 -4.07 14.42
C LYS A 6 9.12 -3.06 13.41
N ASP A 7 9.63 -3.54 12.29
CA ASP A 7 10.12 -2.71 11.18
C ASP A 7 8.94 -2.10 10.41
N GLY A 8 8.27 -1.13 11.04
CA GLY A 8 7.12 -0.44 10.47
C GLY A 8 7.14 1.05 10.81
N VAL A 9 6.59 1.86 9.92
CA VAL A 9 6.44 3.31 10.10
C VAL A 9 4.96 3.64 10.16
N ASN A 10 4.54 4.33 11.22
CA ASN A 10 3.16 4.81 11.32
C ASN A 10 2.96 6.01 10.38
N ILE A 11 1.97 5.90 9.50
CA ILE A 11 1.57 6.95 8.57
C ILE A 11 0.17 7.45 8.93
N ASN A 12 -0.03 8.77 8.87
CA ASN A 12 -1.34 9.39 9.05
C ASN A 12 -1.68 10.19 7.78
N TYR A 13 -2.81 9.85 7.16
CA TYR A 13 -3.32 10.55 5.98
C TYR A 13 -4.75 11.02 6.21
N PHE A 14 -5.01 12.26 5.83
CA PHE A 14 -6.37 12.74 5.66
C PHE A 14 -6.86 12.35 4.27
N ILE A 15 -7.69 11.32 4.19
CA ILE A 15 -8.29 10.84 2.94
C ILE A 15 -9.78 11.09 2.92
N ARG A 16 -10.36 11.14 1.73
CA ARG A 16 -11.80 11.31 1.57
C ARG A 16 -12.57 10.13 2.17
N ARG A 17 -13.74 10.41 2.74
CA ARG A 17 -14.59 9.42 3.39
C ARG A 17 -14.99 8.28 2.47
N ASP A 18 -15.35 8.58 1.23
CA ASP A 18 -15.73 7.59 0.22
C ASP A 18 -14.60 6.61 -0.12
N VAL A 19 -13.35 7.06 -0.07
CA VAL A 19 -12.18 6.20 -0.24
C VAL A 19 -12.01 5.29 0.98
N LYS A 20 -12.19 5.83 2.19
CA LYS A 20 -12.12 5.04 3.43
C LYS A 20 -13.21 3.97 3.48
N GLU A 21 -14.45 4.29 3.12
CA GLU A 21 -15.55 3.33 3.06
C GLU A 21 -15.31 2.19 2.07
N LYS A 22 -14.70 2.48 0.92
CA LYS A 22 -14.28 1.44 -0.04
C LYS A 22 -13.21 0.52 0.55
N LEU A 23 -12.24 1.10 1.27
CA LEU A 23 -11.21 0.32 1.95
C LEU A 23 -11.81 -0.57 3.04
N ASP A 24 -12.77 -0.07 3.82
CA ASP A 24 -13.42 -0.85 4.88
C ASP A 24 -14.18 -2.05 4.30
N LYS A 25 -14.99 -1.83 3.25
CA LYS A 25 -15.67 -2.93 2.54
C LYS A 25 -14.69 -3.98 2.01
N TYR A 26 -13.58 -3.54 1.42
CA TYR A 26 -12.53 -4.45 0.97
C TYR A 26 -11.92 -5.26 2.13
N CYS A 27 -11.69 -4.62 3.28
CA CYS A 27 -11.16 -5.29 4.46
C CYS A 27 -12.14 -6.35 4.99
N ASP A 28 -13.43 -6.04 5.01
CA ASP A 28 -14.50 -6.95 5.43
C ASP A 28 -14.61 -8.16 4.48
N ASP A 29 -14.58 -7.92 3.16
CA ASP A 29 -14.70 -8.97 2.14
C ASP A 29 -13.52 -9.94 2.15
N VAL A 30 -12.30 -9.44 2.35
CA VAL A 30 -11.06 -10.23 2.30
C VAL A 30 -10.65 -10.75 3.70
N GLY A 31 -11.32 -10.30 4.76
CA GLY A 31 -11.02 -10.68 6.14
C GLY A 31 -9.64 -10.19 6.61
N GLN A 32 -9.22 -9.01 6.16
CA GLN A 32 -7.90 -8.43 6.45
C GLN A 32 -8.01 -7.15 7.27
N THR A 33 -6.95 -6.83 8.02
CA THR A 33 -6.84 -5.54 8.69
C THR A 33 -6.57 -4.43 7.68
N ALA A 34 -7.03 -3.21 7.96
CA ALA A 34 -6.77 -2.04 7.11
C ALA A 34 -5.28 -1.82 6.85
N THR A 35 -4.42 -2.09 7.84
CA THR A 35 -2.96 -2.00 7.67
C THR A 35 -2.46 -2.96 6.60
N MET A 36 -2.83 -4.24 6.65
CA MET A 36 -2.40 -5.23 5.65
C MET A 36 -2.97 -4.92 4.27
N ALA A 37 -4.24 -4.50 4.20
CA ALA A 37 -4.89 -4.13 2.95
C ALA A 37 -4.17 -2.93 2.29
N ILE A 38 -3.89 -1.88 3.06
CA ILE A 38 -3.17 -0.69 2.57
C ILE A 38 -1.76 -1.06 2.12
N GLU A 39 -1.01 -1.81 2.92
CA GLU A 39 0.35 -2.23 2.57
C GLU A 39 0.37 -2.99 1.23
N ARG A 40 -0.56 -3.94 1.05
CA ARG A 40 -0.65 -4.73 -0.19
C ARG A 40 -1.01 -3.87 -1.40
N ILE A 41 -2.03 -3.02 -1.27
CA ILE A 41 -2.49 -2.14 -2.35
C ILE A 41 -1.37 -1.17 -2.75
N LEU A 42 -0.72 -0.54 -1.77
CA LEU A 42 0.39 0.39 -2.02
C LEU A 42 1.58 -0.32 -2.65
N ASN A 43 1.99 -1.49 -2.15
CA ASN A 43 3.10 -2.24 -2.73
C ASN A 43 2.82 -2.61 -4.18
N GLU A 44 1.63 -3.13 -4.47
CA GLU A 44 1.29 -3.54 -5.84
C GLU A 44 1.31 -2.35 -6.79
N TYR A 45 0.69 -1.22 -6.38
CA TYR A 45 0.64 -0.01 -7.19
C TYR A 45 2.04 0.60 -7.40
N LEU A 46 2.82 0.75 -6.33
CA LEU A 46 4.15 1.36 -6.39
C LEU A 46 5.15 0.49 -7.16
N THR A 47 5.11 -0.83 -6.98
CA THR A 47 5.95 -1.76 -7.75
C THR A 47 5.71 -1.59 -9.24
N LYS A 48 4.44 -1.65 -9.67
CA LYS A 48 4.07 -1.43 -11.07
C LYS A 48 4.52 -0.07 -11.59
N TYR A 49 4.29 0.99 -10.81
CA TYR A 49 4.70 2.35 -11.17
C TYR A 49 6.23 2.46 -11.37
N PHE A 50 7.02 1.88 -10.48
CA PHE A 50 8.48 1.91 -10.61
C PHE A 50 8.99 1.03 -11.75
N GLU A 51 8.41 -0.15 -11.96
CA GLU A 51 8.74 -1.00 -13.10
C GLU A 51 8.49 -0.29 -14.44
N ASP A 52 7.33 0.35 -14.59
CA ASP A 52 6.98 1.05 -15.82
C ASP A 52 7.85 2.29 -16.03
N LYS A 53 8.18 3.02 -14.97
CA LYS A 53 9.12 4.14 -15.04
C LYS A 53 10.53 3.69 -15.46
N GLN A 54 10.99 2.53 -15.00
CA GLN A 54 12.27 1.97 -15.42
C GLN A 54 12.27 1.57 -16.90
N LYS A 55 11.17 1.01 -17.41
CA LYS A 55 11.00 0.70 -18.84
C LYS A 55 11.05 1.97 -19.70
N GLN A 56 10.40 3.05 -19.26
CA GLN A 56 10.42 4.35 -19.94
C GLN A 56 11.82 5.00 -19.93
N ASN A 57 12.57 4.88 -18.83
CA ASN A 57 13.93 5.42 -18.75
C ASN A 57 14.92 4.63 -19.63
N LYS A 58 14.76 3.31 -19.78
CA LYS A 58 15.61 2.47 -20.66
C LYS A 58 15.32 2.65 -22.17
N SER A 59 14.21 3.28 -22.52
CA SER A 59 13.79 3.54 -23.90
C SER A 59 14.10 4.98 -24.36
N LYS A 60 14.74 5.79 -23.50
CA LYS A 60 15.26 7.09 -23.88
C LYS A 60 16.71 6.93 -24.38
N PRO A 61 17.01 7.27 -25.65
CA PRO A 61 18.35 7.12 -26.24
C PRO A 61 19.40 8.01 -25.57
#